data_AF-A0A3M1MRI2-F1
#
_entry.id   AF-A0A3M1MRI2-F1
#
_cell.length_a   1.000
_cell.length_b   1.000
_cell.length_c   1.000
_cell.angle_alpha   90.00
_cell.angle_beta   90.00
_cell.angle_gamma   90.00
#
_symmetry.space_group_name_H-M   'P 1'
#
loop_
_entity.id
_entity.type
_entity.pdbx_description
1 polymer ?
#
loop_
_entity_poly.entity_id
_entity_poly.type
_entity_poly.pdbx_seq_one_letter_code
_entity_poly.pdbx_strand_id
1 'polypeptide(L)'
;MCRDKLSGWLLGLALTIAGVSPCAGQTYWATAPASPGSLKARQPNEGRRIQSLPPPPSSMAGSESQGSRTVPSPDVEATREARTVPNGPQSPPQPPAAGTASVSQSASSPILLPPPPRLDQLRSMRGPLAGNAATEKNVPAQTVSSVRPSGSLPHLQTPVSRASKEPTEFDAARLIAVVGTEHVLAGDLAGFVEPIVEANRDRLPDKRAEDQVRQQLTRQVLKQYIVIKAMYQEFFRDMAGNAAPEEIQAMKKQVSTRASKIFHERQVPVLMKQNEVTNLRDLELKLREKSMSLATMKRQFIEQAIAQELERKYVPSEFEVSLDELWDYYQTHTDEWFVPAQARWRQLTIRFDRHASREEVEQRIKELGNQVYLGGLPFEAAARQYSEGYTAEQGGVYDWTRKGSLKSQPLDRAIFSIPLGRLSQVIEDDIGMHIIEVLERVPEHHTPFEEAQAEIRQKLSEEKRSEALQKFHRKVLARTPVWSLWPEDIREICPHVRPLEDAVGR
;
A
#
# COMPACT_ATOMS: atom_id res chain seq x y z
N MET A 1 53.00 -4.94 18.13
CA MET A 1 53.24 -6.38 18.34
C MET A 1 51.91 -7.09 18.40
N CYS A 2 51.72 -8.06 17.48
CA CYS A 2 50.77 -9.20 17.43
C CYS A 2 49.29 -8.98 17.79
N ARG A 3 48.33 -9.10 16.85
CA ARG A 3 47.78 -10.29 16.14
C ARG A 3 46.87 -11.22 16.97
N ASP A 4 45.66 -11.37 16.43
CA ASP A 4 44.79 -12.55 16.34
C ASP A 4 44.03 -13.04 17.58
N LYS A 5 42.68 -12.91 17.54
CA LYS A 5 41.76 -14.06 17.35
C LYS A 5 40.28 -13.64 17.17
N LEU A 6 39.76 -13.96 15.98
CA LEU A 6 38.36 -14.20 15.66
C LEU A 6 37.91 -15.57 16.19
N SER A 7 36.67 -15.70 16.67
CA SER A 7 35.64 -16.67 16.21
C SER A 7 34.52 -16.97 17.24
N GLY A 8 33.27 -16.78 16.78
CA GLY A 8 32.07 -17.59 17.10
C GLY A 8 31.39 -17.43 18.47
N TRP A 9 30.09 -17.09 18.48
CA TRP A 9 28.98 -18.06 18.53
C TRP A 9 27.61 -17.35 18.48
N LEU A 10 26.75 -17.83 17.58
CA LEU A 10 25.32 -17.54 17.40
C LEU A 10 24.49 -18.33 18.42
N LEU A 11 23.46 -17.71 19.02
CA LEU A 11 22.17 -18.34 19.40
C LEU A 11 21.23 -17.33 20.08
N GLY A 12 20.02 -17.12 19.53
CA GLY A 12 18.89 -16.58 20.29
C GLY A 12 17.95 -15.62 19.55
N LEU A 13 16.85 -16.14 19.00
CA LEU A 13 15.44 -15.69 19.13
C LEU A 13 14.61 -16.45 18.07
N ALA A 14 13.97 -17.58 18.39
CA ALA A 14 12.76 -17.77 19.19
C ALA A 14 11.47 -17.27 18.49
N LEU A 15 10.79 -18.26 17.92
CA LEU A 15 9.40 -18.36 17.51
C LEU A 15 8.46 -18.11 18.71
N THR A 16 7.36 -17.37 18.53
CA THR A 16 6.24 -17.40 19.49
C THR A 16 4.94 -17.69 18.74
N ILE A 17 4.53 -18.96 18.83
CA ILE A 17 3.19 -19.46 18.53
C ILE A 17 2.50 -19.61 19.89
N ALA A 18 1.37 -18.93 20.11
CA ALA A 18 0.51 -19.16 21.27
C ALA A 18 -0.69 -20.01 20.86
N GLY A 19 -0.64 -21.30 21.20
CA GLY A 19 -1.80 -22.19 21.27
C GLY A 19 -2.18 -22.40 22.73
N VAL A 20 -3.44 -22.16 23.06
CA VAL A 20 -4.05 -22.49 24.35
C VAL A 20 -5.05 -23.62 24.13
N SER A 21 -4.97 -24.66 24.95
CA SER A 21 -5.90 -25.79 25.01
C SER A 21 -6.01 -26.27 26.47
N PRO A 22 -7.00 -27.11 26.83
CA PRO A 22 -8.05 -26.74 27.77
C PRO A 22 -7.93 -27.42 29.14
N CYS A 23 -8.60 -26.87 30.15
CA CYS A 23 -8.88 -27.55 31.41
C CYS A 23 -10.38 -27.59 31.69
N ALA A 24 -10.86 -28.80 31.97
CA ALA A 24 -12.21 -29.11 32.40
C ALA A 24 -12.38 -28.89 33.92
N GLY A 25 -13.60 -28.51 34.33
CA GLY A 25 -14.03 -28.47 35.72
C GLY A 25 -15.56 -28.29 35.80
N GLN A 26 -16.27 -29.40 35.95
CA GLN A 26 -17.70 -29.46 36.26
C GLN A 26 -17.97 -29.03 37.72
N THR A 27 -19.10 -28.35 37.97
CA THR A 27 -20.17 -28.82 38.90
C THR A 27 -21.38 -27.87 38.93
N TYR A 28 -22.56 -28.45 38.66
CA TYR A 28 -23.93 -28.25 39.22
C TYR A 28 -24.44 -26.81 39.49
N TRP A 29 -25.64 -26.39 39.07
CA TRP A 29 -26.98 -26.89 39.48
C TRP A 29 -28.09 -26.52 38.45
N ALA A 30 -29.05 -27.45 38.26
CA ALA A 30 -30.54 -27.31 38.15
C ALA A 30 -31.15 -26.06 37.46
N THR A 31 -32.16 -26.08 36.58
CA THR A 31 -33.31 -27.01 36.37
C THR A 31 -34.08 -26.58 35.10
N ALA A 32 -34.62 -27.57 34.37
CA ALA A 32 -35.79 -27.69 33.46
C ALA A 32 -36.80 -26.49 33.30
N PRO A 33 -37.66 -26.44 32.23
CA PRO A 33 -38.24 -27.60 31.53
C PRO A 33 -38.41 -27.53 29.99
N ALA A 34 -38.84 -28.68 29.47
CA ALA A 34 -39.09 -29.04 28.09
C ALA A 34 -40.57 -28.88 27.65
N SER A 35 -40.76 -28.44 26.38
CA SER A 35 -41.67 -28.93 25.32
C SER A 35 -43.19 -29.16 25.60
N PRO A 36 -44.00 -29.61 24.62
CA PRO A 36 -44.40 -28.99 23.33
C PRO A 36 -45.94 -28.96 23.16
N GLY A 37 -46.47 -28.26 22.14
CA GLY A 37 -47.92 -28.25 21.84
C GLY A 37 -48.22 -28.15 20.34
N SER A 38 -48.98 -29.11 19.81
CA SER A 38 -49.24 -29.36 18.39
C SER A 38 -50.44 -28.61 17.80
N LEU A 39 -50.38 -28.33 16.49
CA LEU A 39 -51.43 -28.41 15.46
C LEU A 39 -52.75 -27.62 15.64
N LYS A 40 -52.97 -26.65 14.73
CA LYS A 40 -54.20 -26.59 13.90
C LYS A 40 -54.06 -25.64 12.70
N ALA A 41 -54.44 -26.13 11.52
CA ALA A 41 -54.62 -25.36 10.30
C ALA A 41 -56.07 -24.84 10.18
N ARG A 42 -56.25 -23.63 9.65
CA ARG A 42 -57.41 -23.20 8.84
C ARG A 42 -57.13 -21.84 8.16
N GLN A 43 -57.49 -21.74 6.88
CA GLN A 43 -57.35 -20.57 5.99
C GLN A 43 -58.51 -19.53 6.17
N PRO A 44 -58.83 -18.63 5.21
CA PRO A 44 -58.60 -17.18 5.30
C PRO A 44 -59.91 -16.34 5.26
N ASN A 45 -59.86 -15.03 5.55
CA ASN A 45 -60.60 -14.03 4.76
C ASN A 45 -60.34 -12.56 5.17
N GLU A 46 -60.10 -11.76 4.13
CA GLU A 46 -60.55 -10.39 3.80
C GLU A 46 -61.02 -9.38 4.88
N GLY A 47 -60.36 -8.21 4.85
CA GLY A 47 -61.03 -6.94 4.49
C GLY A 47 -61.53 -6.01 5.60
N ARG A 48 -60.83 -4.89 5.84
CA ARG A 48 -61.43 -3.54 5.80
C ARG A 48 -60.40 -2.42 5.90
N ARG A 49 -60.83 -1.28 5.37
CA ARG A 49 -60.11 -0.09 4.90
C ARG A 49 -60.51 1.10 5.79
N ILE A 50 -59.71 2.19 5.73
CA ILE A 50 -60.05 3.60 6.09
C ILE A 50 -59.91 3.87 7.63
N GLN A 51 -59.31 4.94 8.19
CA GLN A 51 -59.14 6.35 7.79
C GLN A 51 -57.98 7.03 8.55
N SER A 52 -57.45 8.09 7.95
CA SER A 52 -56.55 9.13 8.44
C SER A 52 -57.11 10.02 9.57
N LEU A 53 -56.25 10.52 10.47
CA LEU A 53 -56.44 11.76 11.25
C LEU A 53 -55.07 12.38 11.67
N PRO A 54 -54.87 13.72 11.59
CA PRO A 54 -53.64 14.46 11.92
C PRO A 54 -53.70 15.11 13.35
N PRO A 55 -52.66 15.87 13.81
CA PRO A 55 -52.27 15.97 15.23
C PRO A 55 -52.76 17.24 15.97
N PRO A 56 -52.51 17.34 17.28
CA PRO A 56 -52.41 18.64 17.98
C PRO A 56 -51.26 18.68 19.03
N PRO A 57 -51.08 19.76 19.82
CA PRO A 57 -50.76 21.13 19.41
C PRO A 57 -49.60 21.76 20.25
N SER A 58 -49.04 22.88 19.79
CA SER A 58 -48.20 23.78 20.62
C SER A 58 -48.75 25.20 20.56
N SER A 59 -48.99 25.82 21.73
CA SER A 59 -49.42 27.21 21.86
C SER A 59 -49.13 27.78 23.25
N MET A 60 -48.73 29.06 23.24
CA MET A 60 -48.66 30.08 24.32
C MET A 60 -47.32 30.20 25.06
N ALA A 61 -46.74 31.40 25.26
CA ALA A 61 -47.25 32.78 25.29
C ALA A 61 -46.24 33.75 24.60
N GLY A 62 -46.63 34.85 23.93
CA GLY A 62 -47.18 36.13 24.45
C GLY A 62 -46.01 37.08 24.77
N SER A 63 -45.90 38.35 24.37
CA SER A 63 -46.80 39.36 23.78
C SER A 63 -45.97 40.62 23.42
N GLU A 64 -46.31 41.28 22.29
CA GLU A 64 -46.49 42.74 22.04
C GLU A 64 -45.47 43.79 22.59
N SER A 65 -45.12 44.93 21.96
CA SER A 65 -45.81 45.78 20.97
C SER A 65 -44.85 46.80 20.28
N GLN A 66 -45.06 46.99 18.98
CA GLN A 66 -45.17 48.26 18.19
C GLN A 66 -44.12 49.40 18.25
N GLY A 67 -43.76 49.90 17.05
CA GLY A 67 -43.27 51.28 16.85
C GLY A 67 -42.57 51.55 15.51
N SER A 68 -43.33 51.82 14.45
CA SER A 68 -42.87 52.17 13.09
C SER A 68 -42.37 53.63 12.96
N ARG A 69 -41.36 53.91 12.11
CA ARG A 69 -41.34 54.96 11.03
C ARG A 69 -39.93 55.26 10.47
N THR A 70 -39.78 54.98 9.19
CA THR A 70 -39.22 55.76 8.05
C THR A 70 -38.28 56.98 8.28
N VAL A 71 -37.01 56.88 7.79
CA VAL A 71 -36.19 57.68 6.79
C VAL A 71 -36.30 59.23 6.81
N PRO A 72 -35.27 60.12 6.56
CA PRO A 72 -34.16 60.08 5.56
C PRO A 72 -32.75 60.63 5.95
N SER A 73 -31.83 60.53 4.96
CA SER A 73 -30.46 61.08 4.80
C SER A 73 -30.27 62.59 5.08
N PRO A 74 -29.01 63.07 5.05
CA PRO A 74 -28.64 63.99 3.96
C PRO A 74 -27.21 63.84 3.37
N ASP A 75 -27.06 64.39 2.16
CA ASP A 75 -25.84 64.63 1.36
C ASP A 75 -24.92 65.74 1.93
N VAL A 76 -23.67 65.86 1.42
CA VAL A 76 -23.11 67.06 0.72
C VAL A 76 -21.60 66.88 0.37
N GLU A 77 -21.31 67.08 -0.92
CA GLU A 77 -20.14 67.63 -1.67
C GLU A 77 -18.72 67.68 -1.05
N ALA A 78 -17.66 67.16 -1.67
CA ALA A 78 -16.97 67.47 -2.95
C ALA A 78 -15.73 68.39 -2.78
N THR A 79 -14.56 67.89 -3.20
CA THR A 79 -13.49 68.71 -3.80
C THR A 79 -12.61 67.84 -4.68
N ARG A 80 -12.26 68.40 -5.83
CA ARG A 80 -11.67 67.77 -7.01
C ARG A 80 -10.37 68.51 -7.31
N GLU A 81 -9.23 67.82 -7.38
CA GLU A 81 -8.09 68.27 -8.19
C GLU A 81 -7.40 67.07 -8.85
N ALA A 82 -7.05 67.28 -10.11
CA ALA A 82 -6.59 66.28 -11.07
C ALA A 82 -5.07 66.34 -11.24
N ARG A 83 -4.41 65.20 -11.48
CA ARG A 83 -3.28 65.12 -12.43
C ARG A 83 -2.88 63.67 -12.78
N THR A 84 -2.97 63.37 -14.07
CA THR A 84 -2.04 62.57 -14.93
C THR A 84 -1.71 61.10 -14.59
N VAL A 85 -2.19 60.23 -15.48
CA VAL A 85 -1.77 58.85 -15.84
C VAL A 85 -0.44 58.96 -16.67
N PRO A 86 0.53 58.01 -16.72
CA PRO A 86 0.28 56.62 -17.14
C PRO A 86 1.20 55.45 -16.67
N ASN A 87 0.72 54.25 -17.01
CA ASN A 87 1.41 52.98 -17.31
C ASN A 87 1.56 51.88 -16.23
N GLY A 88 0.98 50.71 -16.55
CA GLY A 88 1.51 49.37 -16.25
C GLY A 88 0.71 48.54 -15.24
N PRO A 89 0.11 47.38 -15.62
CA PRO A 89 -0.40 46.42 -14.65
C PRO A 89 0.76 45.52 -14.18
N GLN A 90 1.19 45.68 -12.92
CA GLN A 90 2.02 44.70 -12.22
C GLN A 90 1.17 44.00 -11.15
N SER A 91 1.05 42.68 -11.30
CA SER A 91 0.40 41.76 -10.36
C SER A 91 1.15 41.74 -9.01
N PRO A 92 0.44 41.51 -7.89
CA PRO A 92 1.05 41.42 -6.56
C PRO A 92 1.90 40.13 -6.38
N PRO A 93 2.93 40.16 -5.52
CA PRO A 93 3.91 39.09 -5.38
C PRO A 93 3.37 37.88 -4.60
N GLN A 94 3.75 36.68 -5.05
CA GLN A 94 3.55 35.40 -4.35
C GLN A 94 4.44 35.31 -3.09
N PRO A 95 3.98 34.65 -2.01
CA PRO A 95 4.80 34.34 -0.85
C PRO A 95 5.81 33.21 -1.12
N PRO A 96 6.95 33.17 -0.41
CA PRO A 96 8.05 32.25 -0.68
C PRO A 96 7.80 30.83 -0.17
N ALA A 97 8.38 29.88 -0.89
CA ALA A 97 8.40 28.45 -0.60
C ALA A 97 9.16 28.11 0.69
N ALA A 98 8.53 27.28 1.52
CA ALA A 98 9.17 26.37 2.48
C ALA A 98 8.38 25.05 2.36
N GLY A 99 8.95 23.87 2.12
CA GLY A 99 10.26 23.40 2.53
C GLY A 99 10.09 22.55 3.80
N THR A 100 9.77 21.27 3.61
CA THR A 100 9.95 20.08 4.47
C THR A 100 8.71 19.17 4.45
N ALA A 101 8.70 18.27 3.47
CA ALA A 101 7.83 17.10 3.49
C ALA A 101 8.41 16.08 4.48
N SER A 102 7.61 15.73 5.50
CA SER A 102 7.85 14.58 6.36
C SER A 102 7.85 13.30 5.53
N VAL A 103 9.01 12.66 5.44
CA VAL A 103 9.20 11.34 4.83
C VAL A 103 8.55 10.31 5.75
N SER A 104 7.29 10.00 5.47
CA SER A 104 6.67 8.78 5.96
C SER A 104 7.23 7.62 5.12
N GLN A 105 7.96 6.72 5.77
CA GLN A 105 8.51 5.52 5.15
C GLN A 105 7.37 4.61 4.67
N SER A 106 6.97 4.77 3.41
CA SER A 106 6.16 3.80 2.71
C SER A 106 7.04 2.60 2.37
N ALA A 107 6.64 1.44 2.87
CA ALA A 107 7.18 0.15 2.48
C ALA A 107 7.35 0.07 0.95
N SER A 108 8.54 -0.34 0.51
CA SER A 108 8.88 -0.47 -0.90
C SER A 108 7.95 -1.48 -1.57
N SER A 109 6.97 -0.97 -2.32
CA SER A 109 6.26 -1.77 -3.30
C SER A 109 7.27 -2.36 -4.29
N PRO A 110 7.18 -3.66 -4.63
CA PRO A 110 8.01 -4.21 -5.69
C PRO A 110 7.75 -3.41 -6.96
N ILE A 111 8.80 -3.20 -7.78
CA ILE A 111 8.71 -2.53 -9.08
C ILE A 111 7.80 -3.39 -9.96
N LEU A 112 6.50 -3.18 -9.82
CA LEU A 112 5.50 -3.63 -10.76
C LEU A 112 5.65 -2.70 -11.96
N LEU A 113 5.84 -3.27 -13.15
CA LEU A 113 5.62 -2.53 -14.38
C LEU A 113 4.30 -1.75 -14.21
N PRO A 114 4.26 -0.44 -14.50
CA PRO A 114 3.04 0.33 -14.35
C PRO A 114 1.93 -0.39 -15.12
N PRO A 115 0.71 -0.48 -14.56
CA PRO A 115 -0.35 -1.23 -15.19
C PRO A 115 -0.53 -0.74 -16.64
N PRO A 116 -0.56 -1.65 -17.62
CA PRO A 116 -0.75 -1.27 -19.01
C PRO A 116 -2.02 -0.44 -19.16
N PRO A 117 -2.03 0.57 -20.04
CA PRO A 117 -3.23 1.39 -20.25
C PRO A 117 -4.37 0.56 -20.84
N ARG A 118 -5.60 1.04 -20.64
CA ARG A 118 -6.85 0.40 -21.07
C ARG A 118 -6.80 -0.06 -22.54
N LEU A 119 -7.09 -1.35 -22.76
CA LEU A 119 -7.16 -1.99 -24.08
C LEU A 119 -8.54 -1.85 -24.77
N ASP A 120 -9.44 -1.05 -24.20
CA ASP A 120 -10.82 -0.78 -24.62
C ASP A 120 -11.07 -0.51 -26.11
N GLN A 121 -10.05 -0.12 -26.86
CA GLN A 121 -10.14 0.17 -28.29
C GLN A 121 -10.08 -1.09 -29.17
N LEU A 122 -10.04 -2.30 -28.57
CA LEU A 122 -9.95 -3.57 -29.28
C LEU A 122 -11.27 -4.12 -29.86
N ARG A 123 -12.43 -3.56 -29.48
CA ARG A 123 -13.75 -4.08 -29.87
C ARG A 123 -14.35 -3.57 -31.18
N SER A 124 -13.66 -2.68 -31.90
CA SER A 124 -14.15 -2.18 -33.18
C SER A 124 -13.79 -3.14 -34.33
N MET A 125 -14.84 -3.68 -34.97
CA MET A 125 -14.93 -4.24 -36.33
C MET A 125 -14.94 -5.78 -36.48
N ARG A 126 -16.15 -6.34 -36.62
CA ARG A 126 -16.42 -7.47 -37.52
C ARG A 126 -16.64 -6.88 -38.93
N GLY A 127 -15.80 -7.27 -39.89
CA GLY A 127 -15.91 -6.92 -41.31
C GLY A 127 -15.07 -7.88 -42.16
N PRO A 128 -15.48 -8.18 -43.41
CA PRO A 128 -15.26 -9.49 -44.03
C PRO A 128 -13.86 -9.69 -44.65
N LEU A 129 -13.43 -10.96 -44.64
CA LEU A 129 -12.21 -11.48 -45.24
C LEU A 129 -12.35 -11.61 -46.78
N ALA A 130 -11.44 -10.96 -47.51
CA ALA A 130 -10.98 -11.28 -48.87
C ALA A 130 -9.71 -10.43 -49.10
N GLY A 131 -8.62 -10.82 -49.72
CA GLY A 131 -8.16 -12.04 -50.37
C GLY A 131 -6.79 -11.70 -50.99
N ASN A 132 -5.93 -12.71 -51.12
CA ASN A 132 -4.89 -12.91 -52.15
C ASN A 132 -3.50 -13.29 -51.63
N ALA A 133 -3.12 -14.47 -52.12
CA ALA A 133 -1.83 -15.12 -52.03
C ALA A 133 -0.80 -14.50 -52.97
N ALA A 134 0.47 -14.64 -52.62
CA ALA A 134 1.56 -14.77 -53.58
C ALA A 134 2.68 -15.63 -52.96
N THR A 135 2.98 -16.71 -53.68
CA THR A 135 4.04 -17.73 -53.57
C THR A 135 5.46 -17.19 -53.68
N GLU A 136 6.44 -17.86 -53.03
CA GLU A 136 7.76 -18.12 -53.66
C GLU A 136 8.54 -19.30 -53.03
N LYS A 137 9.51 -19.83 -53.80
CA LYS A 137 9.99 -21.23 -53.90
C LYS A 137 11.24 -21.59 -53.06
N ASN A 138 11.28 -22.84 -52.58
CA ASN A 138 12.35 -23.89 -52.61
C ASN A 138 13.88 -23.59 -52.39
N VAL A 139 14.44 -24.00 -51.23
CA VAL A 139 15.40 -25.14 -50.89
C VAL A 139 16.51 -25.51 -51.92
N PRO A 140 17.81 -25.81 -51.57
CA PRO A 140 18.18 -26.94 -50.68
C PRO A 140 19.42 -26.87 -49.74
N ALA A 141 19.44 -27.90 -48.89
CA ALA A 141 20.37 -28.26 -47.81
C ALA A 141 21.68 -28.91 -48.27
N GLN A 142 22.70 -28.91 -47.39
CA GLN A 142 23.76 -29.92 -47.34
C GLN A 142 24.16 -30.26 -45.89
N THR A 143 24.21 -31.57 -45.64
CA THR A 143 24.72 -32.36 -44.50
C THR A 143 26.22 -32.61 -44.58
N VAL A 144 26.96 -32.76 -43.45
CA VAL A 144 27.69 -34.01 -43.09
C VAL A 144 28.38 -34.00 -41.69
N SER A 145 28.25 -35.17 -41.01
CA SER A 145 29.15 -35.96 -40.12
C SER A 145 30.00 -35.30 -39.01
N SER A 146 29.92 -35.70 -37.72
CA SER A 146 30.22 -37.00 -37.05
C SER A 146 31.71 -37.38 -37.01
N VAL A 147 32.33 -37.38 -35.81
CA VAL A 147 33.25 -38.43 -35.28
C VAL A 147 33.39 -38.30 -33.74
N ARG A 148 33.25 -39.42 -33.00
CA ARG A 148 33.75 -39.69 -31.63
C ARG A 148 35.06 -40.50 -31.71
N PRO A 149 35.82 -40.59 -30.61
CA PRO A 149 36.19 -41.94 -30.17
C PRO A 149 36.01 -42.21 -28.66
N SER A 150 35.76 -43.49 -28.37
CA SER A 150 35.61 -44.12 -27.07
C SER A 150 36.96 -44.50 -26.45
N GLY A 151 37.02 -44.53 -25.12
CA GLY A 151 38.06 -45.23 -24.33
C GLY A 151 37.61 -45.42 -22.88
N SER A 152 37.48 -46.67 -22.44
CA SER A 152 36.95 -47.10 -21.14
C SER A 152 38.05 -47.29 -20.07
N LEU A 153 37.62 -47.24 -18.81
CA LEU A 153 38.32 -47.14 -17.51
C LEU A 153 39.16 -48.36 -17.07
N PRO A 154 39.96 -48.20 -16.00
CA PRO A 154 39.99 -49.16 -14.89
C PRO A 154 39.44 -48.58 -13.58
N HIS A 155 38.80 -49.47 -12.84
CA HIS A 155 37.97 -49.27 -11.65
C HIS A 155 38.82 -49.25 -10.36
N LEU A 156 38.49 -48.37 -9.40
CA LEU A 156 38.73 -48.62 -7.98
C LEU A 156 37.51 -48.12 -7.19
N GLN A 157 36.85 -49.04 -6.51
CA GLN A 157 35.71 -48.79 -5.63
C GLN A 157 36.20 -48.35 -4.25
N THR A 158 35.52 -47.38 -3.65
CA THR A 158 34.97 -47.45 -2.28
C THR A 158 34.08 -46.23 -1.99
N PRO A 159 33.13 -46.32 -1.04
CA PRO A 159 31.87 -45.62 -1.11
C PRO A 159 31.99 -44.20 -0.56
N VAL A 160 31.70 -43.21 -1.40
CA VAL A 160 31.43 -41.86 -0.90
C VAL A 160 29.92 -41.70 -0.85
N SER A 161 29.45 -41.59 0.38
CA SER A 161 28.17 -41.03 0.81
C SER A 161 27.51 -40.17 -0.26
N ARG A 162 26.26 -40.50 -0.62
CA ARG A 162 25.37 -39.63 -1.38
C ARG A 162 25.09 -38.37 -0.54
N ALA A 163 26.02 -37.43 -0.57
CA ALA A 163 25.68 -36.03 -0.43
C ALA A 163 25.02 -35.62 -1.75
N SER A 164 23.70 -35.61 -1.76
CA SER A 164 22.91 -34.93 -2.78
C SER A 164 23.42 -33.50 -2.89
N LYS A 165 24.16 -33.20 -3.97
CA LYS A 165 24.38 -31.82 -4.41
C LYS A 165 23.02 -31.23 -4.71
N GLU A 166 22.53 -30.36 -3.84
CA GLU A 166 21.47 -29.43 -4.19
C GLU A 166 21.92 -28.61 -5.41
N PRO A 167 21.02 -28.30 -6.35
CA PRO A 167 21.38 -27.52 -7.53
C PRO A 167 21.56 -26.06 -7.12
N THR A 168 22.78 -25.70 -6.70
CA THR A 168 23.16 -24.35 -6.25
C THR A 168 23.47 -23.41 -7.41
N GLU A 169 22.66 -23.42 -8.46
CA GLU A 169 22.70 -22.39 -9.50
C GLU A 169 21.28 -22.18 -10.05
N PHE A 170 20.77 -20.96 -9.93
CA PHE A 170 19.45 -20.58 -10.43
C PHE A 170 19.57 -20.35 -11.94
N ASP A 171 19.54 -21.44 -12.71
CA ASP A 171 19.60 -21.37 -14.17
C ASP A 171 18.35 -20.68 -14.73
N ALA A 172 18.54 -19.60 -15.49
CA ALA A 172 17.46 -18.85 -16.13
C ALA A 172 16.60 -19.73 -17.05
N ALA A 173 17.16 -20.81 -17.62
CA ALA A 173 16.45 -21.76 -18.45
C ALA A 173 15.66 -22.83 -17.65
N ARG A 174 15.79 -22.84 -16.32
CA ARG A 174 15.10 -23.81 -15.46
C ARG A 174 13.59 -23.61 -15.53
N LEU A 175 12.87 -24.67 -15.87
CA LEU A 175 11.42 -24.73 -15.75
C LEU A 175 11.02 -24.73 -14.27
N ILE A 176 10.16 -23.80 -13.87
CA ILE A 176 9.70 -23.65 -12.48
C ILE A 176 8.19 -23.85 -12.33
N ALA A 177 7.41 -23.67 -13.39
CA ALA A 177 5.99 -24.00 -13.41
C ALA A 177 5.48 -24.25 -14.84
N VAL A 178 4.36 -24.95 -14.94
CA VAL A 178 3.55 -25.11 -16.16
C VAL A 178 2.13 -24.69 -15.82
N VAL A 179 1.56 -23.78 -16.61
CA VAL A 179 0.20 -23.26 -16.43
C VAL A 179 -0.56 -23.55 -17.71
N GLY A 180 -1.48 -24.51 -17.69
CA GLY A 180 -2.16 -24.98 -18.89
C GLY A 180 -1.18 -25.49 -19.94
N THR A 181 -1.08 -24.78 -21.06
CA THR A 181 -0.14 -25.07 -22.16
C THR A 181 1.13 -24.21 -22.14
N GLU A 182 1.25 -23.28 -21.20
CA GLU A 182 2.32 -22.30 -21.13
C GLU A 182 3.37 -22.71 -20.10
N HIS A 183 4.64 -22.54 -20.46
CA HIS A 183 5.78 -22.87 -19.61
C HIS A 183 6.28 -21.60 -18.91
N VAL A 184 6.70 -21.75 -17.66
CA VAL A 184 7.26 -20.67 -16.83
C VAL A 184 8.69 -21.01 -16.48
N LEU A 185 9.63 -20.22 -17.01
CA LEU A 185 11.05 -20.35 -16.72
C LEU A 185 11.47 -19.42 -15.58
N ALA A 186 12.55 -19.75 -14.89
CA ALA A 186 13.16 -18.87 -13.89
C ALA A 186 13.52 -17.50 -14.49
N GLY A 187 14.07 -17.49 -15.71
CA GLY A 187 14.40 -16.26 -16.44
C GLY A 187 13.17 -15.42 -16.82
N ASP A 188 11.97 -16.02 -16.85
CA ASP A 188 10.74 -15.26 -17.05
C ASP A 188 10.39 -14.40 -15.83
N LEU A 189 10.96 -14.67 -14.65
CA LEU A 189 10.72 -13.92 -13.42
C LEU A 189 11.87 -12.96 -13.08
N ALA A 190 13.01 -13.08 -13.75
CA ALA A 190 14.20 -12.26 -13.50
C ALA A 190 13.91 -10.75 -13.53
N GLY A 191 13.01 -10.32 -14.43
CA GLY A 191 12.63 -8.91 -14.53
C GLY A 191 11.93 -8.31 -13.30
N PHE A 192 11.38 -9.15 -12.43
CA PHE A 192 10.78 -8.73 -11.16
C PHE A 192 11.71 -8.95 -9.96
N VAL A 193 12.64 -9.91 -10.07
CA VAL A 193 13.47 -10.36 -8.96
C VAL A 193 14.82 -9.64 -8.94
N GLU A 194 15.55 -9.61 -10.05
CA GLU A 194 16.93 -9.09 -10.09
C GLU A 194 17.05 -7.61 -9.71
N PRO A 195 16.14 -6.69 -10.09
CA PRO A 195 16.24 -5.30 -9.66
C PRO A 195 16.20 -5.13 -8.13
N ILE A 196 15.44 -6.00 -7.43
CA ILE A 196 15.31 -5.96 -5.97
C ILE A 196 16.56 -6.53 -5.32
N VAL A 197 17.09 -7.63 -5.87
CA VAL A 197 18.34 -8.24 -5.39
C VAL A 197 19.50 -7.25 -5.55
N GLU A 198 19.64 -6.63 -6.71
CA GLU A 198 20.73 -5.68 -6.98
C GLU A 198 20.62 -4.42 -6.09
N ALA A 199 19.42 -3.87 -5.92
CA ALA A 199 19.21 -2.70 -5.07
C ALA A 199 19.53 -2.95 -3.58
N ASN A 200 19.57 -4.21 -3.14
CA ASN A 200 19.88 -4.59 -1.77
C ASN A 200 21.22 -5.32 -1.64
N ARG A 201 22.01 -5.38 -2.71
CA ARG A 201 23.25 -6.15 -2.75
C ARG A 201 24.24 -5.78 -1.65
N ASP A 202 24.42 -4.49 -1.39
CA ASP A 202 25.33 -3.98 -0.34
C ASP A 202 24.91 -4.38 1.08
N ARG A 203 23.63 -4.75 1.27
CA ARG A 203 23.08 -5.19 2.56
C ARG A 203 23.18 -6.70 2.73
N LEU A 204 23.56 -7.44 1.69
CA LEU A 204 23.61 -8.89 1.70
C LEU A 204 25.07 -9.33 1.95
N PRO A 205 25.31 -10.18 2.96
CA PRO A 205 26.67 -10.47 3.42
C PRO A 205 27.47 -11.33 2.44
N ASP A 206 26.81 -12.26 1.76
CA ASP A 206 27.45 -13.27 0.89
C ASP A 206 26.52 -13.70 -0.25
N LYS A 207 27.08 -14.28 -1.31
CA LYS A 207 26.32 -14.86 -2.45
C LYS A 207 25.23 -15.85 -2.04
N ARG A 208 25.44 -16.61 -0.96
CA ARG A 208 24.41 -17.54 -0.46
C ARG A 208 23.16 -16.81 0.03
N ALA A 209 23.33 -15.64 0.66
CA ALA A 209 22.22 -14.81 1.10
C ALA A 209 21.50 -14.20 -0.11
N GLU A 210 22.25 -13.77 -1.14
CA GLU A 210 21.67 -13.33 -2.42
C GLU A 210 20.81 -14.43 -3.06
N ASP A 211 21.30 -15.66 -3.12
CA ASP A 211 20.57 -16.79 -3.71
C ASP A 211 19.30 -17.13 -2.91
N GLN A 212 19.36 -17.08 -1.57
CA GLN A 212 18.21 -17.29 -0.70
C GLN A 212 17.14 -16.21 -0.92
N VAL A 213 17.54 -14.94 -0.96
CA VAL A 213 16.62 -13.82 -1.22
C VAL A 213 16.03 -13.93 -2.63
N ARG A 214 16.85 -14.23 -3.64
CA ARG A 214 16.40 -14.47 -5.02
C ARG A 214 15.36 -15.57 -5.07
N GLN A 215 15.58 -16.70 -4.41
CA GLN A 215 14.63 -17.80 -4.37
C GLN A 215 13.32 -17.39 -3.68
N GLN A 216 13.39 -16.71 -2.54
CA GLN A 216 12.20 -16.23 -1.83
C GLN A 216 11.36 -15.28 -2.68
N LEU A 217 12.00 -14.29 -3.32
CA LEU A 217 11.34 -13.38 -4.25
C LEU A 217 10.76 -14.11 -5.46
N THR A 218 11.50 -15.07 -6.01
CA THR A 218 11.01 -15.89 -7.13
C THR A 218 9.75 -16.64 -6.75
N ARG A 219 9.70 -17.27 -5.57
CA ARG A 219 8.53 -17.97 -5.04
C ARG A 219 7.33 -17.02 -4.89
N GLN A 220 7.55 -15.83 -4.35
CA GLN A 220 6.51 -14.82 -4.19
C GLN A 220 5.95 -14.33 -5.53
N VAL A 221 6.82 -13.96 -6.46
CA VAL A 221 6.43 -13.48 -7.80
C VAL A 221 5.75 -14.60 -8.60
N LEU A 222 6.21 -15.85 -8.46
CA LEU A 222 5.64 -16.99 -9.16
C LEU A 222 4.14 -17.16 -8.86
N LYS A 223 3.71 -16.97 -7.61
CA LYS A 223 2.28 -17.03 -7.24
C LYS A 223 1.45 -16.08 -8.11
N GLN A 224 1.88 -14.82 -8.20
CA GLN A 224 1.19 -13.80 -8.98
C GLN A 224 1.29 -14.08 -10.49
N TYR A 225 2.45 -14.55 -10.96
CA TYR A 225 2.66 -14.81 -12.38
C TYR A 225 1.83 -15.98 -12.90
N ILE A 226 1.59 -17.01 -12.07
CA ILE A 226 0.68 -18.11 -12.38
C ILE A 226 -0.76 -17.59 -12.59
N VAL A 227 -1.23 -16.69 -11.72
CA VAL A 227 -2.55 -16.05 -11.87
C VAL A 227 -2.61 -15.32 -13.21
N ILE A 228 -1.63 -14.47 -13.52
CA ILE A 228 -1.58 -13.71 -14.77
C ILE A 228 -1.62 -14.65 -15.98
N LYS A 229 -0.85 -15.74 -15.98
CA LYS A 229 -0.84 -16.71 -17.07
C LYS A 229 -2.16 -17.45 -17.22
N ALA A 230 -2.78 -17.86 -16.12
CA ALA A 230 -4.08 -18.51 -16.14
C ALA A 230 -5.16 -17.56 -16.69
N MET A 231 -5.12 -16.29 -16.29
CA MET A 231 -6.01 -15.23 -16.78
C MET A 231 -5.80 -14.95 -18.28
N TYR A 232 -4.55 -14.89 -18.73
CA TYR A 232 -4.21 -14.76 -20.14
C TYR A 232 -4.81 -15.90 -20.98
N GLN A 233 -4.69 -17.15 -20.51
CA GLN A 233 -5.30 -18.30 -21.19
C GLN A 233 -6.82 -18.24 -21.18
N GLU A 234 -7.42 -17.90 -20.04
CA GLU A 234 -8.88 -17.82 -19.92
C GLU A 234 -9.45 -16.71 -20.82
N PHE A 235 -8.74 -15.60 -21.01
CA PHE A 235 -9.18 -14.56 -21.95
C PHE A 235 -9.35 -15.09 -23.37
N PHE A 236 -8.37 -15.85 -23.88
CA PHE A 236 -8.47 -16.41 -25.21
C PHE A 236 -9.49 -17.55 -25.28
N ARG A 237 -9.65 -18.35 -24.22
CA ARG A 237 -10.71 -19.36 -24.14
C ARG A 237 -12.12 -18.71 -24.18
N ASP A 238 -12.31 -17.65 -23.40
CA ASP A 238 -13.56 -16.90 -23.30
C ASP A 238 -13.94 -16.20 -24.61
N MET A 239 -12.95 -15.62 -25.29
CA MET A 239 -13.13 -15.01 -26.61
C MET A 239 -13.31 -16.04 -27.74
N ALA A 240 -12.66 -17.19 -27.64
CA ALA A 240 -12.72 -18.24 -28.66
C ALA A 240 -14.12 -18.84 -28.74
N GLY A 241 -14.79 -19.15 -27.63
CA GLY A 241 -16.08 -19.83 -27.66
C GLY A 241 -16.03 -21.10 -28.53
N ASN A 242 -16.75 -21.08 -29.67
CA ASN A 242 -16.77 -22.16 -30.67
C ASN A 242 -15.99 -21.83 -31.96
N ALA A 243 -15.13 -20.80 -31.96
CA ALA A 243 -14.36 -20.37 -33.11
C ALA A 243 -13.38 -21.45 -33.59
N ALA A 244 -13.08 -21.44 -34.90
CA ALA A 244 -12.11 -22.35 -35.47
C ALA A 244 -10.67 -22.03 -34.98
N PRO A 245 -9.75 -23.01 -34.91
CA PRO A 245 -8.37 -22.77 -34.45
C PRO A 245 -7.64 -21.64 -35.19
N GLU A 246 -7.87 -21.50 -36.51
CA GLU A 246 -7.27 -20.44 -37.33
C GLU A 246 -7.76 -19.04 -36.93
N GLU A 247 -9.04 -18.90 -36.63
CA GLU A 247 -9.64 -17.64 -36.17
C GLU A 247 -9.09 -17.24 -34.79
N ILE A 248 -8.93 -18.21 -33.89
CA ILE A 248 -8.33 -18.00 -32.57
C ILE A 248 -6.88 -17.51 -32.71
N GLN A 249 -6.10 -18.09 -33.62
CA GLN A 249 -4.72 -17.66 -33.87
C GLN A 249 -4.66 -16.24 -34.46
N ALA A 250 -5.50 -15.93 -35.44
CA ALA A 250 -5.59 -14.59 -36.04
C ALA A 250 -5.96 -13.54 -34.97
N MET A 251 -6.91 -13.86 -34.10
CA MET A 251 -7.30 -13.02 -32.98
C MET A 251 -6.17 -12.84 -31.96
N LYS A 252 -5.49 -13.92 -31.55
CA LYS A 252 -4.33 -13.86 -30.65
C LYS A 252 -3.24 -12.96 -31.22
N LYS A 253 -2.97 -13.06 -32.52
CA LYS A 253 -2.03 -12.20 -33.24
C LYS A 253 -2.48 -10.74 -33.19
N GLN A 254 -3.73 -10.44 -33.55
CA GLN A 254 -4.25 -9.07 -33.56
C GLN A 254 -4.18 -8.39 -32.18
N VAL A 255 -4.68 -9.07 -31.13
CA VAL A 255 -4.66 -8.55 -29.76
C VAL A 255 -3.22 -8.31 -29.30
N SER A 256 -2.34 -9.28 -29.55
CA SER A 256 -0.92 -9.18 -29.18
C SER A 256 -0.20 -8.06 -29.95
N THR A 257 -0.54 -7.81 -31.22
CA THR A 257 0.01 -6.70 -32.01
C THR A 257 -0.41 -5.35 -31.45
N ARG A 258 -1.68 -5.18 -31.03
CA ARG A 258 -2.12 -3.91 -30.43
C ARG A 258 -1.45 -3.68 -29.07
N ALA A 259 -1.40 -4.69 -28.20
CA ALA A 259 -0.67 -4.61 -26.94
C ALA A 259 0.83 -4.34 -27.15
N SER A 260 1.43 -4.94 -28.18
CA SER A 260 2.82 -4.66 -28.58
C SER A 260 3.04 -3.21 -28.95
N LYS A 261 2.13 -2.59 -29.70
CA LYS A 261 2.23 -1.17 -30.08
C LYS A 261 2.23 -0.28 -28.83
N ILE A 262 1.32 -0.52 -27.91
CA ILE A 262 1.24 0.20 -26.63
C ILE A 262 2.55 0.08 -25.84
N PHE A 263 3.14 -1.12 -25.78
CA PHE A 263 4.42 -1.33 -25.11
C PHE A 263 5.52 -0.42 -25.68
N HIS A 264 5.65 -0.35 -27.02
CA HIS A 264 6.67 0.49 -27.65
C HIS A 264 6.39 1.98 -27.48
N GLU A 265 5.13 2.39 -27.53
CA GLU A 265 4.76 3.80 -27.43
C GLU A 265 4.85 4.34 -26.00
N ARG A 266 4.52 3.51 -25.00
CA ARG A 266 4.40 3.97 -23.60
C ARG A 266 5.49 3.45 -22.69
N GLN A 267 5.88 2.18 -22.83
CA GLN A 267 6.78 1.56 -21.87
C GLN A 267 8.25 1.70 -22.25
N VAL A 268 8.58 1.56 -23.54
CA VAL A 268 9.96 1.72 -24.01
C VAL A 268 10.54 3.10 -23.65
N PRO A 269 9.87 4.25 -23.87
CA PRO A 269 10.44 5.55 -23.48
C PRO A 269 10.71 5.67 -21.97
N VAL A 270 9.87 5.06 -21.14
CA VAL A 270 10.06 5.02 -19.68
C VAL A 270 11.31 4.21 -19.35
N LEU A 271 11.48 3.03 -19.95
CA LEU A 271 12.66 2.18 -19.75
C LEU A 271 13.94 2.87 -20.25
N MET A 272 13.87 3.60 -21.36
CA MET A 272 14.99 4.37 -21.89
C MET A 272 15.41 5.49 -20.92
N LYS A 273 14.43 6.21 -20.36
CA LYS A 273 14.69 7.26 -19.35
C LYS A 273 15.27 6.67 -18.07
N GLN A 274 14.70 5.57 -17.56
CA GLN A 274 15.14 4.91 -16.33
C GLN A 274 16.55 4.31 -16.43
N ASN A 275 16.92 3.81 -17.62
CA ASN A 275 18.25 3.26 -17.86
C ASN A 275 19.19 4.27 -18.51
N GLU A 276 18.82 5.54 -18.62
CA GLU A 276 19.67 6.61 -19.16
C GLU A 276 20.27 6.26 -20.53
N VAL A 277 19.42 5.85 -21.48
CA VAL A 277 19.81 5.47 -22.85
C VAL A 277 18.95 6.18 -23.89
N THR A 278 19.53 6.45 -25.05
CA THR A 278 18.90 7.23 -26.12
C THR A 278 18.44 6.37 -27.30
N ASN A 279 18.86 5.11 -27.38
CA ASN A 279 18.45 4.18 -28.43
C ASN A 279 18.06 2.80 -27.89
N LEU A 280 17.31 2.05 -28.70
CA LEU A 280 16.81 0.71 -28.36
C LEU A 280 17.90 -0.34 -28.18
N ARG A 281 19.00 -0.22 -28.94
CA ARG A 281 20.10 -1.18 -28.89
C ARG A 281 20.82 -1.10 -27.55
N ASP A 282 21.12 0.10 -27.09
CA ASP A 282 21.78 0.35 -25.82
C ASP A 282 20.87 -0.05 -24.66
N LEU A 283 19.54 0.16 -24.79
CA LEU A 283 18.57 -0.35 -23.84
C LEU A 283 18.64 -1.87 -23.73
N GLU A 284 18.61 -2.59 -24.86
CA GLU A 284 18.69 -4.04 -24.88
C GLU A 284 20.02 -4.53 -24.27
N LEU A 285 21.14 -3.85 -24.52
CA LEU A 285 22.43 -4.17 -23.91
C LEU A 285 22.40 -3.98 -22.38
N LYS A 286 21.91 -2.84 -21.88
CA LYS A 286 21.78 -2.59 -20.43
C LYS A 286 20.82 -3.57 -19.74
N LEU A 287 19.75 -3.98 -20.41
CA LEU A 287 18.85 -5.00 -19.89
C LEU A 287 19.54 -6.37 -19.80
N ARG A 288 20.34 -6.74 -20.81
CA ARG A 288 21.09 -8.00 -20.81
C ARG A 288 22.15 -8.08 -19.72
N GLU A 289 22.82 -6.97 -19.40
CA GLU A 289 23.73 -6.89 -18.25
C GLU A 289 23.03 -7.27 -16.95
N LYS A 290 21.74 -6.93 -16.83
CA LYS A 290 20.88 -7.26 -15.69
C LYS A 290 20.14 -8.59 -15.84
N SER A 291 20.57 -9.46 -16.77
CA SER A 291 19.91 -10.74 -17.08
C SER A 291 18.44 -10.62 -17.52
N MET A 292 18.07 -9.49 -18.13
CA MET A 292 16.74 -9.19 -18.65
C MET A 292 16.76 -9.05 -20.18
N SER A 293 15.58 -9.09 -20.81
CA SER A 293 15.44 -8.79 -22.24
C SER A 293 14.16 -7.99 -22.52
N LEU A 294 14.21 -7.12 -23.53
CA LEU A 294 13.04 -6.35 -23.97
C LEU A 294 11.93 -7.28 -24.48
N ALA A 295 12.29 -8.43 -25.05
CA ALA A 295 11.36 -9.46 -25.48
C ALA A 295 10.57 -10.06 -24.30
N THR A 296 11.25 -10.40 -23.20
CA THR A 296 10.62 -10.92 -21.98
C THR A 296 9.69 -9.87 -21.38
N MET A 297 10.16 -8.62 -21.23
CA MET A 297 9.35 -7.53 -20.68
C MET A 297 8.11 -7.24 -21.54
N LYS A 298 8.25 -7.25 -22.86
CA LYS A 298 7.14 -7.09 -23.79
C LYS A 298 6.12 -8.21 -23.63
N ARG A 299 6.55 -9.47 -23.52
CA ARG A 299 5.65 -10.61 -23.32
C ARG A 299 4.88 -10.46 -21.99
N GLN A 300 5.57 -10.18 -20.89
CA GLN A 300 4.94 -9.95 -19.58
C GLN A 300 3.94 -8.80 -19.62
N PHE A 301 4.30 -7.69 -20.26
CA PHE A 301 3.41 -6.55 -20.44
C PHE A 301 2.13 -6.95 -21.17
N ILE A 302 2.24 -7.71 -22.27
CA ILE A 302 1.08 -8.18 -23.03
C ILE A 302 0.22 -9.14 -22.19
N GLU A 303 0.84 -10.09 -21.49
CA GLU A 303 0.15 -11.04 -20.61
C GLU A 303 -0.64 -10.29 -19.52
N GLN A 304 0.00 -9.34 -18.83
CA GLN A 304 -0.62 -8.52 -17.80
C GLN A 304 -1.77 -7.68 -18.35
N ALA A 305 -1.60 -7.08 -19.53
CA ALA A 305 -2.61 -6.21 -20.12
C ALA A 305 -3.87 -6.97 -20.52
N ILE A 306 -3.70 -8.18 -21.02
CA ILE A 306 -4.82 -9.07 -21.35
C ILE A 306 -5.49 -9.60 -20.09
N ALA A 307 -4.71 -9.97 -19.06
CA ALA A 307 -5.27 -10.37 -17.77
C ALA A 307 -6.12 -9.27 -17.14
N GLN A 308 -5.65 -8.01 -17.15
CA GLN A 308 -6.39 -6.86 -16.66
C GLN A 308 -7.68 -6.58 -17.45
N GLU A 309 -7.65 -6.78 -18.77
CA GLU A 309 -8.85 -6.65 -19.60
C GLU A 309 -9.91 -7.70 -19.23
N LEU A 310 -9.47 -8.93 -18.93
CA LEU A 310 -10.36 -9.98 -18.46
C LEU A 310 -10.94 -9.66 -17.08
N GLU A 311 -10.11 -9.19 -16.15
CA GLU A 311 -10.56 -8.74 -14.82
C GLU A 311 -11.62 -7.66 -14.95
N ARG A 312 -11.39 -6.65 -15.78
CA ARG A 312 -12.33 -5.54 -15.97
C ARG A 312 -13.66 -5.96 -16.59
N LYS A 313 -13.66 -7.01 -17.43
CA LYS A 313 -14.88 -7.59 -17.99
C LYS A 313 -15.74 -8.27 -16.91
N TYR A 314 -15.12 -8.91 -15.92
CA TYR A 314 -15.81 -9.79 -14.96
C TYR A 314 -15.91 -9.23 -13.54
N VAL A 315 -15.10 -8.24 -13.19
CA VAL A 315 -15.05 -7.61 -11.86
C VAL A 315 -15.33 -6.11 -12.01
N PRO A 316 -16.46 -5.62 -11.47
CA PRO A 316 -16.82 -4.20 -11.49
C PRO A 316 -15.71 -3.29 -10.95
N SER A 317 -15.52 -2.12 -11.57
CA SER A 317 -14.60 -1.09 -11.09
C SER A 317 -15.00 -0.50 -9.75
N GLU A 318 -16.30 -0.43 -9.50
CA GLU A 318 -16.92 0.20 -8.35
C GLU A 318 -17.91 -0.77 -7.72
N PHE A 319 -17.95 -0.81 -6.40
CA PHE A 319 -18.91 -1.58 -5.63
C PHE A 319 -19.76 -0.62 -4.81
N GLU A 320 -21.08 -0.78 -4.90
CA GLU A 320 -21.99 -0.02 -4.05
C GLU A 320 -21.83 -0.49 -2.59
N VAL A 321 -21.73 0.50 -1.70
CA VAL A 321 -21.67 0.30 -0.25
C VAL A 321 -22.91 0.96 0.34
N SER A 322 -23.70 0.15 1.03
CA SER A 322 -24.95 0.59 1.65
C SER A 322 -24.69 1.43 2.90
N LEU A 323 -25.66 2.26 3.31
CA LEU A 323 -25.52 3.07 4.52
C LEU A 323 -25.32 2.20 5.77
N ASP A 324 -26.01 1.06 5.84
CA ASP A 324 -25.90 0.11 6.95
C ASP A 324 -24.48 -0.43 7.08
N GLU A 325 -23.84 -0.82 5.98
CA GLU A 325 -22.44 -1.28 5.97
C GLU A 325 -21.46 -0.16 6.41
N LEU A 326 -21.70 1.09 5.99
CA LEU A 326 -20.89 2.23 6.43
C LEU A 326 -21.00 2.43 7.94
N TRP A 327 -22.22 2.35 8.46
CA TRP A 327 -22.51 2.55 9.88
C TRP A 327 -21.93 1.43 10.73
N ASP A 328 -22.13 0.18 10.32
CA ASP A 328 -21.56 -1.00 10.98
C ASP A 328 -20.04 -0.89 11.05
N TYR A 329 -19.39 -0.54 9.93
CA TYR A 329 -17.93 -0.36 9.91
C TYR A 329 -17.48 0.75 10.86
N TYR A 330 -18.17 1.89 10.89
CA TYR A 330 -17.85 3.00 11.79
C TYR A 330 -17.93 2.57 13.25
N GLN A 331 -18.97 1.82 13.64
CA GLN A 331 -19.14 1.33 15.00
C GLN A 331 -18.09 0.29 15.39
N THR A 332 -17.80 -0.68 14.52
CA THR A 332 -16.82 -1.73 14.83
C THR A 332 -15.38 -1.23 14.85
N HIS A 333 -15.07 -0.15 14.14
CA HIS A 333 -13.73 0.44 14.03
C HIS A 333 -13.64 1.81 14.72
N THR A 334 -14.31 1.99 15.86
CA THR A 334 -14.36 3.28 16.59
C THR A 334 -12.98 3.86 16.89
N ASP A 335 -11.98 3.00 17.13
CA ASP A 335 -10.60 3.41 17.43
C ASP A 335 -9.88 4.05 16.22
N GLU A 336 -10.24 3.68 14.98
CA GLU A 336 -9.69 4.32 13.76
C GLU A 336 -10.11 5.80 13.66
N TRP A 337 -11.25 6.13 14.26
CA TRP A 337 -11.85 7.47 14.23
C TRP A 337 -11.50 8.29 15.48
N PHE A 338 -10.75 7.72 16.43
CA PHE A 338 -10.30 8.44 17.60
C PHE A 338 -9.16 9.39 17.25
N VAL A 339 -9.41 10.69 17.43
CA VAL A 339 -8.39 11.71 17.25
C VAL A 339 -7.92 12.16 18.64
N PRO A 340 -6.65 11.87 19.01
CA PRO A 340 -6.12 12.26 20.31
C PRO A 340 -6.04 13.78 20.42
N ALA A 341 -6.14 14.29 21.64
CA ALA A 341 -6.00 15.72 21.93
C ALA A 341 -4.67 16.26 21.39
N GLN A 342 -4.68 17.50 20.90
CA GLN A 342 -3.51 18.18 20.37
C GLN A 342 -3.33 19.54 21.02
N ALA A 343 -2.09 19.97 21.20
CA ALA A 343 -1.79 21.27 21.79
C ALA A 343 -0.59 21.93 21.11
N ARG A 344 -0.64 23.26 21.00
CA ARG A 344 0.53 24.11 20.72
C ARG A 344 0.98 24.70 22.04
N TRP A 345 2.27 24.66 22.30
CA TRP A 345 2.81 25.00 23.61
C TRP A 345 4.23 25.54 23.48
N ARG A 346 4.75 26.10 24.56
CA ARG A 346 6.12 26.57 24.63
C ARG A 346 6.77 26.15 25.94
N GLN A 347 8.09 26.01 25.92
CA GLN A 347 8.86 25.41 26.99
C GLN A 347 10.16 26.16 27.27
N LEU A 348 10.47 26.28 28.56
CA LEU A 348 11.77 26.59 29.12
C LEU A 348 12.37 25.32 29.69
N THR A 349 13.67 25.13 29.55
CA THR A 349 14.36 23.92 30.02
C THR A 349 15.73 24.28 30.56
N ILE A 350 16.08 23.71 31.71
CA ILE A 350 17.44 23.71 32.24
C ILE A 350 17.82 22.24 32.48
N ARG A 351 18.92 21.80 31.87
CA ARG A 351 19.27 20.36 31.80
C ARG A 351 20.18 19.95 32.96
N PHE A 352 20.04 18.71 33.43
CA PHE A 352 20.92 18.22 34.50
C PHE A 352 22.38 18.04 34.09
N ASP A 353 22.66 17.78 32.80
CA ASP A 353 24.01 17.51 32.30
C ASP A 353 24.88 18.77 32.10
N ARG A 354 24.32 19.96 32.31
CA ARG A 354 24.99 21.26 32.09
C ARG A 354 25.27 22.04 33.38
N HIS A 355 24.87 21.52 34.53
CA HIS A 355 24.97 22.20 35.83
C HIS A 355 25.54 21.24 36.88
N ALA A 356 26.09 21.78 37.96
CA ALA A 356 26.86 20.99 38.92
C ALA A 356 25.98 20.19 39.89
N SER A 357 24.76 20.65 40.16
CA SER A 357 23.81 19.99 41.06
C SER A 357 22.36 20.18 40.62
N ARG A 358 21.46 19.34 41.15
CA ARG A 358 20.01 19.46 40.89
C ARG A 358 19.42 20.72 41.52
N GLU A 359 19.95 21.14 42.65
CA GLU A 359 19.54 22.37 43.34
C GLU A 359 19.86 23.62 42.51
N GLU A 360 21.00 23.63 41.80
CA GLU A 360 21.36 24.71 40.88
C GLU A 360 20.36 24.79 39.71
N VAL A 361 20.02 23.65 39.10
CA VAL A 361 19.01 23.56 38.03
C VAL A 361 17.66 24.07 38.51
N GLU A 362 17.24 23.64 39.71
CA GLU A 362 15.97 24.04 40.31
C GLU A 362 15.91 25.54 40.60
N GLN A 363 16.97 26.12 41.16
CA GLN A 363 17.05 27.56 41.40
C GLN A 363 16.95 28.34 40.08
N ARG A 364 17.71 27.92 39.07
CA ARG A 364 17.77 28.61 37.78
C ARG A 364 16.45 28.58 37.02
N ILE A 365 15.78 27.43 36.97
CA ILE A 365 14.46 27.33 36.31
C ILE A 365 13.39 28.13 37.07
N LYS A 366 13.44 28.15 38.42
CA LYS A 366 12.52 28.97 39.24
C LYS A 366 12.72 30.46 39.01
N GLU A 367 13.97 30.92 38.99
CA GLU A 367 14.30 32.32 38.71
C GLU A 367 13.82 32.73 37.31
N LEU A 368 14.10 31.91 36.30
CA LEU A 368 13.66 32.17 34.94
C LEU A 368 12.12 32.20 34.83
N GLY A 369 11.45 31.23 35.45
CA GLY A 369 9.99 31.18 35.53
C GLY A 369 9.38 32.42 36.20
N ASN A 370 9.98 32.88 37.30
CA ASN A 370 9.55 34.08 38.02
C ASN A 370 9.72 35.35 37.17
N GLN A 371 10.82 35.48 36.43
CA GLN A 371 11.03 36.63 35.52
C GLN A 371 9.97 36.69 34.43
N VAL A 372 9.60 35.53 33.87
CA VAL A 372 8.53 35.46 32.85
C VAL A 372 7.16 35.72 33.49
N TYR A 373 6.88 35.13 34.65
CA TYR A 373 5.59 35.29 35.34
C TYR A 373 5.32 36.74 35.80
N LEU A 374 6.34 37.43 36.31
CA LEU A 374 6.24 38.82 36.74
C LEU A 374 6.26 39.83 35.57
N GLY A 375 6.43 39.36 34.34
CA GLY A 375 6.50 40.20 33.14
C GLY A 375 7.82 40.96 32.96
N GLY A 376 8.87 40.56 33.70
CA GLY A 376 10.21 41.17 33.59
C GLY A 376 10.97 40.75 32.33
N LEU A 377 10.62 39.61 31.73
CA LEU A 377 11.21 39.10 30.49
C LEU A 377 10.15 38.35 29.66
N PRO A 378 9.93 38.69 28.38
CA PRO A 378 9.01 37.92 27.52
C PRO A 378 9.47 36.46 27.39
N PHE A 379 8.53 35.51 27.39
CA PHE A 379 8.84 34.06 27.32
C PHE A 379 9.78 33.72 26.17
N GLU A 380 9.53 34.26 24.97
CA GLU A 380 10.35 34.01 23.78
C GLU A 380 11.80 34.48 23.98
N ALA A 381 11.99 35.63 24.62
CA ALA A 381 13.32 36.15 24.93
C ALA A 381 14.00 35.29 26.02
N ALA A 382 13.25 34.90 27.06
CA ALA A 382 13.72 33.99 28.10
C ALA A 382 14.16 32.64 27.51
N ALA A 383 13.39 32.10 26.58
CA ALA A 383 13.71 30.86 25.89
C ALA A 383 14.99 30.99 25.07
N ARG A 384 15.11 32.02 24.22
CA ARG A 384 16.29 32.24 23.38
C ARG A 384 17.57 32.47 24.16
N GLN A 385 17.49 33.19 25.28
CA GLN A 385 18.65 33.62 26.03
C GLN A 385 19.10 32.60 27.08
N TYR A 386 18.16 31.86 27.67
CA TYR A 386 18.45 31.06 28.88
C TYR A 386 17.95 29.61 28.81
N SER A 387 17.05 29.25 27.90
CA SER A 387 16.59 27.86 27.79
C SER A 387 17.62 26.99 27.08
N GLU A 388 17.76 25.76 27.56
CA GLU A 388 18.66 24.74 27.07
C GLU A 388 17.90 23.63 26.31
N GLY A 389 16.63 23.88 25.97
CA GLY A 389 15.78 22.99 25.19
C GLY A 389 16.06 23.06 23.69
N TYR A 390 15.63 22.04 22.94
CA TYR A 390 15.88 21.93 21.50
C TYR A 390 15.28 23.08 20.67
N THR A 391 14.15 23.65 21.10
CA THR A 391 13.46 24.75 20.42
C THR A 391 13.79 26.13 21.00
N ALA A 392 14.80 26.24 21.88
CA ALA A 392 15.16 27.49 22.57
C ALA A 392 15.38 28.67 21.61
N GLU A 393 16.14 28.47 20.53
CA GLU A 393 16.39 29.49 19.50
C GLU A 393 15.09 29.98 18.81
N GLN A 394 14.09 29.10 18.72
CA GLN A 394 12.77 29.38 18.17
C GLN A 394 11.78 29.90 19.23
N GLY A 395 12.28 30.39 20.37
CA GLY A 395 11.43 30.89 21.45
C GLY A 395 10.82 29.81 22.33
N GLY A 396 11.34 28.57 22.25
CA GLY A 396 10.85 27.43 23.01
C GLY A 396 9.53 26.86 22.48
N VAL A 397 9.08 27.26 21.29
CA VAL A 397 7.76 26.90 20.75
C VAL A 397 7.77 25.47 20.19
N TYR A 398 6.73 24.73 20.51
CA TYR A 398 6.37 23.45 19.93
C TYR A 398 5.03 23.60 19.21
N ASP A 399 4.99 23.17 17.96
CA ASP A 399 3.75 23.17 17.18
C ASP A 399 2.81 22.03 17.64
N TRP A 400 1.74 21.76 16.88
CA TRP A 400 0.73 20.75 17.20
C TRP A 400 1.32 19.40 17.63
N THR A 401 1.26 19.17 18.95
CA THR A 401 1.76 17.97 19.61
C THR A 401 0.57 17.13 20.06
N ARG A 402 0.55 15.84 19.70
CA ARG A 402 -0.51 14.90 20.11
C ARG A 402 -0.26 14.37 21.52
N LYS A 403 -1.32 14.17 22.30
CA LYS A 403 -1.27 13.47 23.58
C LYS A 403 -0.68 12.07 23.41
N GLY A 404 0.29 11.72 24.25
CA GLY A 404 1.04 10.47 24.20
C GLY A 404 2.19 10.44 23.18
N SER A 405 2.44 11.52 22.43
CA SER A 405 3.53 11.56 21.44
C SER A 405 4.89 11.95 22.04
N LEU A 406 4.90 12.55 23.22
CA LEU A 406 6.14 12.91 23.90
C LEU A 406 6.71 11.73 24.69
N LYS A 407 8.05 11.58 24.62
CA LYS A 407 8.79 10.60 25.44
C LYS A 407 8.65 10.88 26.95
N SER A 408 8.62 12.17 27.31
CA SER A 408 8.50 12.63 28.69
C SER A 408 7.04 12.59 29.15
N GLN A 409 6.69 11.57 29.93
CA GLN A 409 5.36 11.40 30.51
C GLN A 409 4.92 12.55 31.45
N PRO A 410 5.82 13.18 32.24
CA PRO A 410 5.47 14.37 33.03
C PRO A 410 5.08 15.57 32.15
N LEU A 411 5.84 15.83 31.08
CA LEU A 411 5.55 16.92 30.15
C LEU A 411 4.25 16.68 29.38
N ASP A 412 4.06 15.46 28.84
CA ASP A 412 2.83 15.11 28.12
C ASP A 412 1.58 15.37 28.99
N ARG A 413 1.57 14.86 30.23
CA ARG A 413 0.46 15.08 31.17
C ARG A 413 0.25 16.56 31.46
N ALA A 414 1.31 17.33 31.66
CA ALA A 414 1.21 18.75 31.97
C ALA A 414 0.60 19.56 30.82
N ILE A 415 1.03 19.31 29.58
CA ILE A 415 0.54 20.01 28.37
C ILE A 415 -0.97 19.87 28.21
N PHE A 416 -1.58 18.76 28.64
CA PHE A 416 -3.02 18.53 28.54
C PHE A 416 -3.81 18.84 29.82
N SER A 417 -3.13 19.18 30.92
CA SER A 417 -3.77 19.48 32.21
C SER A 417 -3.79 20.97 32.54
N ILE A 418 -2.77 21.72 32.13
CA ILE A 418 -2.62 23.14 32.51
C ILE A 418 -3.62 24.03 31.75
N PRO A 419 -4.16 25.11 32.35
CA PRO A 419 -5.00 26.06 31.63
C PRO A 419 -4.27 26.78 30.49
N LEU A 420 -4.98 27.14 29.41
CA LEU A 420 -4.41 27.91 28.30
C LEU A 420 -3.85 29.26 28.79
N GLY A 421 -2.69 29.64 28.25
CA GLY A 421 -1.98 30.87 28.56
C GLY A 421 -1.40 30.96 29.98
N ARG A 422 -1.40 29.86 30.75
CA ARG A 422 -0.80 29.82 32.09
C ARG A 422 0.52 29.06 32.10
N LEU A 423 1.46 29.60 32.87
CA LEU A 423 2.72 28.93 33.17
C LEU A 423 2.49 27.76 34.14
N SER A 424 3.21 26.66 33.88
CA SER A 424 3.26 25.51 34.75
C SER A 424 4.05 25.78 36.03
N GLN A 425 3.89 24.89 37.02
CA GLN A 425 4.95 24.70 38.02
C GLN A 425 6.19 24.06 37.37
N VAL A 426 7.30 23.99 38.09
CA VAL A 426 8.49 23.29 37.63
C VAL A 426 8.16 21.80 37.47
N ILE A 427 8.36 21.28 36.27
CA ILE A 427 8.16 19.88 35.91
C ILE A 427 9.54 19.27 35.72
N GLU A 428 9.79 18.15 36.39
CA GLU A 428 11.03 17.40 36.25
C GLU A 428 10.83 16.20 35.30
N ASP A 429 11.81 15.94 34.45
CA ASP A 429 11.92 14.70 33.69
C ASP A 429 13.36 14.15 33.68
N ASP A 430 13.65 13.14 32.86
CA ASP A 430 14.96 12.49 32.81
C ASP A 430 16.11 13.41 32.38
N ILE A 431 15.84 14.48 31.63
CA ILE A 431 16.87 15.36 31.05
C ILE A 431 17.06 16.65 31.84
N GLY A 432 16.05 17.10 32.59
CA GLY A 432 16.14 18.36 33.32
C GLY A 432 14.84 18.79 33.98
N MET A 433 14.77 20.10 34.24
CA MET A 433 13.59 20.75 34.75
C MET A 433 13.03 21.75 33.74
N HIS A 434 11.72 21.82 33.70
CA HIS A 434 10.96 22.50 32.65
C HIS A 434 9.87 23.38 33.23
N ILE A 435 9.62 24.49 32.55
CA ILE A 435 8.40 25.29 32.72
C ILE A 435 7.75 25.40 31.35
N ILE A 436 6.45 25.12 31.29
CA ILE A 436 5.69 25.11 30.04
C ILE A 436 4.52 26.07 30.09
N GLU A 437 4.07 26.49 28.92
CA GLU A 437 2.84 27.25 28.73
C GLU A 437 2.11 26.72 27.51
N VAL A 438 0.81 26.47 27.64
CA VAL A 438 -0.04 25.97 26.56
C VAL A 438 -0.69 27.14 25.85
N LEU A 439 -0.44 27.29 24.55
CA LEU A 439 -0.94 28.39 23.74
C LEU A 439 -2.33 28.07 23.18
N GLU A 440 -2.48 26.88 22.59
CA GLU A 440 -3.72 26.40 21.98
C GLU A 440 -3.93 24.92 22.31
N ARG A 441 -5.19 24.48 22.40
CA ARG A 441 -5.53 23.07 22.60
C ARG A 441 -6.79 22.70 21.85
N VAL A 442 -6.72 21.58 21.13
CA VAL A 442 -7.85 20.87 20.53
C VAL A 442 -8.10 19.61 21.38
N PRO A 443 -9.32 19.44 21.95
CA PRO A 443 -9.62 18.26 22.76
C PRO A 443 -9.60 16.99 21.93
N GLU A 444 -9.50 15.84 22.61
CA GLU A 444 -9.75 14.55 21.98
C GLU A 444 -11.20 14.49 21.52
N HIS A 445 -11.43 13.91 20.35
CA HIS A 445 -12.76 13.76 19.77
C HIS A 445 -12.75 12.55 18.84
N HIS A 446 -13.94 12.11 18.46
CA HIS A 446 -14.09 11.16 17.36
C HIS A 446 -14.49 11.93 16.10
N THR A 447 -13.88 11.57 14.99
CA THR A 447 -14.32 12.07 13.67
C THR A 447 -15.78 11.66 13.48
N PRO A 448 -16.72 12.61 13.26
CA PRO A 448 -18.13 12.28 13.14
C PRO A 448 -18.38 11.40 11.91
N PHE A 449 -19.44 10.59 11.98
CA PHE A 449 -19.77 9.63 10.93
C PHE A 449 -19.91 10.30 9.55
N GLU A 450 -20.52 11.48 9.48
CA GLU A 450 -20.71 12.26 8.25
C GLU A 450 -19.38 12.57 7.54
N GLU A 451 -18.33 12.85 8.31
CA GLU A 451 -16.98 13.11 7.77
C GLU A 451 -16.26 11.81 7.40
N ALA A 452 -16.44 10.75 8.20
CA ALA A 452 -15.81 9.45 7.98
C ALA A 452 -16.41 8.66 6.79
N GLN A 453 -17.66 8.92 6.41
CA GLN A 453 -18.40 8.17 5.38
C GLN A 453 -17.65 8.02 4.04
N ALA A 454 -16.96 9.07 3.59
CA ALA A 454 -16.25 9.03 2.31
C ALA A 454 -15.08 8.04 2.35
N GLU A 455 -14.29 8.08 3.42
CA GLU A 455 -13.15 7.19 3.63
C GLU A 455 -13.62 5.74 3.82
N ILE A 456 -14.65 5.53 4.66
CA ILE A 456 -15.22 4.19 4.88
C ILE A 456 -15.73 3.59 3.57
N ARG A 457 -16.46 4.37 2.75
CA ARG A 457 -16.97 3.91 1.47
C ARG A 457 -15.84 3.48 0.53
N GLN A 458 -14.75 4.24 0.50
CA GLN A 458 -13.59 3.90 -0.31
C GLN A 458 -12.97 2.58 0.18
N LYS A 459 -12.68 2.46 1.49
CA LYS A 459 -12.12 1.23 2.10
C LYS A 459 -12.99 0.01 1.79
N LEU A 460 -14.29 0.08 2.10
CA LEU A 460 -15.22 -1.02 1.86
C LEU A 460 -15.38 -1.37 0.36
N SER A 461 -15.38 -0.37 -0.52
CA SER A 461 -15.43 -0.62 -1.97
C SER A 461 -14.14 -1.31 -2.47
N GLU A 462 -12.98 -0.91 -1.95
CA GLU A 462 -11.69 -1.54 -2.27
C GLU A 462 -11.61 -2.98 -1.75
N GLU A 463 -12.09 -3.24 -0.53
CA GLU A 463 -12.21 -4.56 0.07
C GLU A 463 -13.13 -5.48 -0.74
N LYS A 464 -14.36 -5.04 -1.03
CA LYS A 464 -15.31 -5.80 -1.86
C LYS A 464 -14.73 -6.11 -3.24
N ARG A 465 -14.01 -5.15 -3.84
CA ARG A 465 -13.33 -5.35 -5.13
C ARG A 465 -12.20 -6.37 -5.01
N SER A 466 -11.38 -6.30 -3.96
CA SER A 466 -10.31 -7.25 -3.69
C SER A 466 -10.85 -8.68 -3.52
N GLU A 467 -11.91 -8.84 -2.74
CA GLU A 467 -12.59 -10.13 -2.56
C GLU A 467 -13.16 -10.67 -3.87
N ALA A 468 -13.80 -9.82 -4.67
CA ALA A 468 -14.33 -10.20 -5.97
C ALA A 468 -13.22 -10.62 -6.95
N LEU A 469 -12.08 -9.90 -6.97
CA LEU A 469 -10.89 -10.26 -7.74
C LEU A 469 -10.34 -11.62 -7.30
N GLN A 470 -10.13 -11.83 -6.01
CA GLN A 470 -9.63 -13.11 -5.49
C GLN A 470 -10.57 -14.27 -5.82
N LYS A 471 -11.89 -14.07 -5.68
CA LYS A 471 -12.90 -15.06 -6.05
C LYS A 471 -12.84 -15.38 -7.54
N PHE A 472 -12.66 -14.36 -8.37
CA PHE A 472 -12.52 -14.53 -9.82
C PHE A 472 -11.24 -15.28 -10.18
N HIS A 473 -10.08 -14.91 -9.62
CA HIS A 473 -8.81 -15.60 -9.82
C HIS A 473 -8.90 -17.07 -9.42
N ARG A 474 -9.48 -17.39 -8.25
CA ARG A 474 -9.71 -18.78 -7.81
C ARG A 474 -10.57 -19.55 -8.81
N LYS A 475 -11.63 -18.95 -9.35
CA LYS A 475 -12.49 -19.57 -10.37
C LYS A 475 -11.72 -19.89 -11.65
N VAL A 476 -10.85 -18.98 -12.11
CA VAL A 476 -10.02 -19.19 -13.31
C VAL A 476 -8.97 -20.26 -13.07
N LEU A 477 -8.29 -20.22 -11.92
CA LEU A 477 -7.32 -21.23 -11.53
C LEU A 477 -7.94 -22.62 -11.44
N ALA A 478 -9.15 -22.76 -10.88
CA ALA A 478 -9.87 -24.04 -10.79
C ALA A 478 -10.07 -24.75 -12.15
N ARG A 479 -10.05 -24.02 -13.26
CA ARG A 479 -10.24 -24.54 -14.63
C ARG A 479 -8.94 -24.67 -15.43
N THR A 480 -7.82 -24.29 -14.83
CA THR A 480 -6.51 -24.26 -15.45
C THR A 480 -5.60 -25.25 -14.70
N PRO A 481 -5.07 -26.28 -15.37
CA PRO A 481 -4.17 -27.20 -14.70
C PRO A 481 -2.83 -26.49 -14.44
N VAL A 482 -2.33 -26.59 -13.21
CA VAL A 482 -1.10 -25.91 -12.77
C VAL A 482 -0.15 -26.94 -12.17
N TRP A 483 1.10 -26.88 -12.61
CA TRP A 483 2.21 -27.62 -12.03
C TRP A 483 3.30 -26.65 -11.60
N SER A 484 3.92 -26.87 -10.44
CA SER A 484 4.97 -25.98 -9.92
C SER A 484 6.04 -26.75 -9.17
N LEU A 485 7.25 -26.19 -9.15
CA LEU A 485 8.34 -26.66 -8.30
C LEU A 485 8.01 -26.51 -6.81
N TRP A 486 7.17 -25.53 -6.45
CA TRP A 486 6.73 -25.25 -5.08
C TRP A 486 5.20 -25.29 -4.97
N PRO A 487 4.57 -26.46 -5.10
CA PRO A 487 3.11 -26.57 -5.09
C PRO A 487 2.48 -26.09 -3.77
N GLU A 488 3.15 -26.34 -2.63
CA GLU A 488 2.74 -25.91 -1.30
C GLU A 488 2.44 -24.41 -1.19
N ASP A 489 3.20 -23.58 -1.89
CA ASP A 489 3.06 -22.13 -1.92
C ASP A 489 1.80 -21.66 -2.63
N ILE A 490 1.27 -22.49 -3.51
CA ILE A 490 0.21 -22.17 -4.47
C ILE A 490 -1.12 -22.82 -4.06
N ARG A 491 -1.11 -23.84 -3.20
CA ARG A 491 -2.31 -24.60 -2.79
C ARG A 491 -3.45 -23.73 -2.26
N GLU A 492 -3.14 -22.64 -1.58
CA GLU A 492 -4.13 -21.71 -1.05
C GLU A 492 -4.98 -21.05 -2.16
N ILE A 493 -4.34 -20.67 -3.27
CA ILE A 493 -5.00 -20.02 -4.41
C ILE A 493 -5.47 -21.03 -5.48
N CYS A 494 -4.83 -22.20 -5.56
CA CYS A 494 -5.09 -23.25 -6.55
C CYS A 494 -5.00 -24.64 -5.88
N PRO A 495 -6.11 -25.17 -5.34
CA PRO A 495 -6.09 -26.40 -4.54
C PRO A 495 -5.64 -27.66 -5.30
N HIS A 496 -5.81 -27.70 -6.62
CA HIS A 496 -5.46 -28.83 -7.49
C HIS A 496 -4.06 -28.72 -8.11
N VAL A 497 -3.21 -27.80 -7.64
CA VAL A 497 -1.82 -27.68 -8.09
C VAL A 497 -1.04 -28.99 -7.85
N ARG A 498 -0.23 -29.38 -8.82
CA ARG A 498 0.58 -30.61 -8.78
C ARG A 498 2.08 -30.31 -8.76
N PRO A 499 2.92 -31.24 -8.27
CA PRO A 499 4.37 -31.13 -8.41
C PRO A 499 4.79 -31.05 -9.88
N LEU A 500 5.81 -30.24 -10.19
CA LEU A 500 6.30 -30.04 -11.56
C LEU A 500 6.72 -31.32 -12.26
N GLU A 501 7.21 -32.31 -11.50
CA GLU A 501 7.65 -33.61 -12.00
C GLU A 501 6.54 -34.35 -12.76
N ASP A 502 5.28 -34.19 -12.34
CA ASP A 502 4.12 -34.82 -12.97
C ASP A 502 3.83 -34.26 -14.38
N ALA A 503 4.30 -33.05 -14.69
CA ALA A 503 4.15 -32.44 -16.01
C ALA A 503 5.24 -32.90 -16.98
N VAL A 504 6.44 -33.17 -16.48
CA VAL A 504 7.63 -33.52 -17.28
C VAL A 504 7.75 -35.04 -17.47
N GLY A 505 7.15 -35.84 -16.58
CA GLY A 505 7.14 -37.31 -16.62
C GLY A 505 6.09 -37.96 -17.54
N ARG A 506 5.48 -37.21 -18.48
CA ARG A 506 4.54 -37.74 -19.48
C ARG A 506 5.02 -37.52 -20.90
#